data_AF-A5E4T5-F1
#
_entry.id   AF-A5E4T5-F1
#
_cell.length_a   1.000
_cell.length_b   1.000
_cell.length_c   1.000
_cell.angle_alpha   90.00
_cell.angle_beta   90.00
_cell.angle_gamma   90.00
#
_symmetry.space_group_name_H-M   'P 1'
#
loop_
_entity.id
_entity.type
_entity.pdbx_description
1 polymer ?
#
loop_
_entity_poly.entity_id
_entity_poly.type
_entity_poly.pdbx_seq_one_letter_code
_entity_poly.pdbx_strand_id
1 'polypeptide(L)'
;MTQQDDPLKYIRYDPSRNNLLRIAAKSFALGLVVATCFILQFTHSKFASICLYLQLLSLFHSLEFISTYLFNNSQVDDDSFILEDREFQIITILSIIEHFATPNAIKVPLLVSRIGYFLIALGQVARTLAMYTAQESFNHYIQKSGKDTHILITKGIYKYIRHPSYFGFFIWFLGMQLMLRNVIVLFVGCVILWRFFRDRVRYEEKYLVEFFGDNYIKYRNKTRTWMFI
;
A
#
# COMPACT_ATOMS: atom_id res chain seq x y z
N MET A 1 -6.44 41.22 -5.45
CA MET A 1 -5.72 40.48 -6.50
C MET A 1 -6.14 39.03 -6.41
N THR A 2 -7.11 38.66 -7.22
CA THR A 2 -7.60 37.29 -7.38
C THR A 2 -6.44 36.42 -7.87
N GLN A 3 -6.08 35.40 -7.10
CA GLN A 3 -5.18 34.33 -7.55
C GLN A 3 -5.78 33.73 -8.81
N GLN A 4 -5.16 34.03 -9.94
CA GLN A 4 -5.46 33.43 -11.22
C GLN A 4 -5.03 31.96 -11.10
N ASP A 5 -6.00 31.04 -11.13
CA ASP A 5 -5.75 29.61 -11.18
C ASP A 5 -4.89 29.30 -12.41
N ASP A 6 -3.61 29.07 -12.19
CA ASP A 6 -2.69 28.62 -13.23
C ASP A 6 -3.07 27.18 -13.63
N PRO A 7 -3.60 26.94 -14.84
CA PRO A 7 -4.01 25.61 -15.28
C PRO A 7 -2.84 24.64 -15.42
N LEU A 8 -1.58 25.11 -15.34
CA LEU A 8 -0.36 24.31 -15.44
C LEU A 8 0.23 23.87 -14.10
N LYS A 9 -0.34 24.28 -12.96
CA LYS A 9 0.22 23.98 -11.62
C LYS A 9 0.32 22.48 -11.30
N TYR A 10 -0.45 21.63 -12.00
CA TYR A 10 -0.52 20.18 -11.83
C TYR A 10 0.16 19.37 -12.95
N ILE A 11 0.84 20.03 -13.90
CA ILE A 11 1.64 19.35 -14.93
C ILE A 11 3.11 19.39 -14.51
N ARG A 12 3.55 18.41 -13.73
CA ARG A 12 4.98 18.12 -13.59
C ARG A 12 5.29 16.64 -13.77
N TYR A 13 4.57 15.96 -14.67
CA TYR A 13 5.02 14.67 -15.16
C TYR A 13 6.43 14.82 -15.73
N ASP A 14 7.38 14.11 -15.15
CA ASP A 14 8.77 14.10 -15.59
C ASP A 14 9.03 12.81 -16.40
N PRO A 15 8.99 12.88 -17.74
CA PRO A 15 9.25 11.71 -18.56
C PRO A 15 10.69 11.19 -18.39
N SER A 16 11.64 12.01 -17.94
CA SER A 16 13.04 11.59 -17.77
C SER A 16 13.23 10.60 -16.62
N ARG A 17 12.32 10.62 -15.63
CA ARG A 17 12.26 9.65 -14.54
C ARG A 17 11.65 8.31 -14.94
N ASN A 18 11.01 8.24 -16.10
CA ASN A 18 10.16 7.11 -16.48
C ASN A 18 10.80 6.29 -17.59
N ASN A 19 11.37 5.14 -17.23
CA ASN A 19 11.78 4.15 -18.21
C ASN A 19 10.55 3.39 -18.73
N LEU A 20 10.04 3.81 -19.90
CA LEU A 20 8.84 3.24 -20.50
C LEU A 20 8.92 1.72 -20.73
N LEU A 21 10.11 1.20 -21.06
CA LEU A 21 10.31 -0.24 -21.25
C LEU A 21 10.11 -1.00 -19.93
N ARG A 22 10.62 -0.48 -18.81
CA ARG A 22 10.43 -1.08 -17.49
C ARG A 22 8.97 -1.04 -17.06
N ILE A 23 8.30 0.09 -17.25
CA ILE A 23 6.87 0.25 -16.91
C ILE A 23 6.02 -0.72 -17.74
N ALA A 24 6.27 -0.80 -19.05
CA ALA A 24 5.57 -1.74 -19.93
C ALA A 24 5.83 -3.20 -19.53
N ALA A 25 7.09 -3.56 -19.25
CA ALA A 25 7.45 -4.91 -18.83
C ALA A 25 6.81 -5.32 -17.49
N LYS A 26 6.85 -4.43 -16.48
CA LYS A 26 6.21 -4.64 -15.17
C LYS A 26 4.69 -4.81 -15.33
N SER A 27 4.04 -3.94 -16.10
CA SER A 27 2.60 -4.01 -16.39
C SER A 27 2.22 -5.29 -17.11
N PHE A 28 2.98 -5.68 -18.13
CA PHE A 28 2.76 -6.91 -18.89
C PHE A 28 2.93 -8.16 -18.00
N ALA A 29 3.98 -8.20 -17.18
CA ALA A 29 4.23 -9.31 -16.26
C ALA A 29 3.10 -9.47 -15.23
N LEU A 30 2.64 -8.37 -14.62
CA LEU A 30 1.49 -8.38 -13.71
C LEU A 30 0.22 -8.90 -14.38
N GLY A 31 -0.06 -8.43 -15.60
CA GLY A 31 -1.21 -8.87 -16.39
C GLY A 31 -1.14 -10.35 -16.76
N LEU A 32 0.04 -10.85 -17.13
CA LEU A 32 0.28 -12.27 -17.42
C LEU A 32 0.01 -13.13 -16.19
N VAL A 33 0.53 -12.73 -15.02
CA VAL A 33 0.27 -13.44 -13.75
C VAL A 33 -1.23 -13.50 -13.46
N VAL A 34 -1.96 -12.39 -13.62
CA VAL A 34 -3.41 -12.35 -13.41
C VAL A 34 -4.13 -13.30 -14.36
N ALA A 35 -3.83 -13.24 -15.66
CA ALA A 35 -4.49 -14.07 -16.67
C ALA A 35 -4.21 -15.56 -16.45
N THR A 36 -2.96 -15.94 -16.20
CA THR A 36 -2.59 -17.34 -15.93
C THR A 36 -3.25 -17.85 -14.65
N CYS A 37 -3.23 -17.08 -13.56
CA CYS A 37 -3.88 -17.47 -12.31
C CYS A 37 -5.41 -17.59 -12.46
N PHE A 38 -6.03 -16.71 -13.23
CA PHE A 38 -7.47 -16.75 -13.52
C PHE A 38 -7.86 -18.04 -14.26
N ILE A 39 -7.03 -18.54 -15.19
CA ILE A 39 -7.29 -19.81 -15.88
C ILE A 39 -7.01 -21.00 -14.94
N LEU A 40 -5.90 -20.96 -14.21
CA LEU A 40 -5.47 -22.06 -13.33
C LEU A 40 -6.44 -22.31 -12.18
N GLN A 41 -7.05 -21.28 -11.60
CA GLN A 41 -7.98 -21.46 -10.48
C GLN A 41 -9.23 -22.28 -10.85
N PHE A 42 -9.68 -22.23 -12.11
CA PHE A 42 -10.85 -22.99 -12.58
C PHE A 42 -10.49 -24.39 -13.10
N THR A 43 -9.23 -24.60 -13.50
CA THR A 43 -8.76 -25.90 -14.01
C THR A 43 -8.14 -26.76 -12.91
N HIS A 44 -7.58 -26.15 -11.86
CA HIS A 44 -6.87 -26.83 -10.77
C HIS A 44 -7.27 -26.26 -9.41
N SER A 45 -8.33 -26.81 -8.81
CA SER A 45 -8.93 -26.32 -7.56
C SER A 45 -7.95 -26.25 -6.37
N LYS A 46 -6.93 -27.12 -6.33
CA LYS A 46 -5.86 -27.10 -5.31
C LYS A 46 -5.08 -25.77 -5.30
N PHE A 47 -4.94 -25.12 -6.46
CA PHE A 47 -4.19 -23.87 -6.60
C PHE A 47 -5.07 -22.62 -6.52
N ALA A 48 -6.40 -22.76 -6.38
CA ALA A 48 -7.33 -21.64 -6.46
C ALA A 48 -7.01 -20.52 -5.44
N SER A 49 -6.70 -20.86 -4.19
CA SER A 49 -6.36 -19.87 -3.16
C SER A 49 -5.08 -19.09 -3.48
N ILE A 50 -4.04 -19.77 -3.99
CA ILE A 50 -2.78 -19.11 -4.35
C ILE A 50 -2.92 -18.30 -5.64
N CYS A 51 -3.72 -18.78 -6.60
CA CYS A 51 -4.03 -18.04 -7.81
C CYS A 51 -4.77 -16.74 -7.47
N LEU A 52 -5.75 -16.79 -6.55
CA LEU A 52 -6.46 -15.59 -6.11
C LEU A 52 -5.55 -14.64 -5.31
N TYR A 53 -4.66 -15.18 -4.48
CA TYR A 53 -3.63 -14.40 -3.78
C TYR A 53 -2.74 -13.63 -4.75
N LEU A 54 -2.20 -14.30 -5.77
CA LEU A 54 -1.34 -13.66 -6.77
C LEU A 54 -2.11 -12.63 -7.61
N GLN A 55 -3.38 -12.86 -7.93
CA GLN A 55 -4.23 -11.88 -8.60
C GLN A 55 -4.42 -10.61 -7.75
N LEU A 56 -4.72 -10.76 -6.46
CA LEU A 56 -4.91 -9.63 -5.54
C LEU A 56 -3.61 -8.88 -5.27
N LEU A 57 -2.48 -9.59 -5.19
CA LEU A 57 -1.14 -8.99 -5.09
C LEU A 57 -0.81 -8.20 -6.37
N SER A 58 -1.05 -8.76 -7.55
CA SER A 58 -0.86 -8.06 -8.82
C SER A 58 -1.75 -6.82 -8.94
N LEU A 59 -3.00 -6.91 -8.46
CA LEU A 59 -3.92 -5.78 -8.41
C LEU A 59 -3.39 -4.68 -7.47
N PHE A 60 -2.89 -5.03 -6.28
CA PHE A 60 -2.27 -4.08 -5.36
C PHE A 60 -1.13 -3.31 -6.03
N HIS A 61 -0.15 -4.00 -6.63
CA HIS A 61 0.98 -3.36 -7.31
C HIS A 61 0.55 -2.46 -8.48
N SER A 62 -0.45 -2.90 -9.24
CA SER A 62 -1.02 -2.11 -10.33
C SER A 62 -1.70 -0.84 -9.79
N LEU A 63 -2.48 -0.96 -8.72
CA LEU A 63 -3.17 0.16 -8.09
C LEU A 63 -2.21 1.16 -7.44
N GLU A 64 -1.07 0.73 -6.90
CA GLU A 64 -0.02 1.64 -6.41
C GLU A 64 0.52 2.51 -7.54
N PHE A 65 0.89 1.91 -8.66
CA PHE A 65 1.38 2.67 -9.82
C PHE A 65 0.29 3.60 -10.38
N ILE A 66 -0.91 3.07 -10.62
CA ILE A 66 -2.03 3.85 -11.17
C ILE A 66 -2.41 5.01 -10.24
N SER A 67 -2.52 4.77 -8.93
CA SER A 67 -2.87 5.83 -7.98
C SER A 67 -1.78 6.90 -7.90
N THR A 68 -0.51 6.50 -7.98
CA THR A 68 0.61 7.46 -8.03
C THR A 68 0.57 8.27 -9.31
N TYR A 69 0.37 7.64 -10.46
CA TYR A 69 0.18 8.33 -11.74
C TYR A 69 -1.00 9.30 -11.71
N LEU A 70 -2.15 8.91 -11.17
CA LEU A 70 -3.36 9.73 -11.18
C LEU A 70 -3.31 10.91 -10.19
N PHE A 71 -2.66 10.73 -9.03
CA PHE A 71 -2.76 11.68 -7.92
C PHE A 71 -1.44 12.35 -7.53
N ASN A 72 -0.32 11.82 -8.01
CA ASN A 72 1.02 12.37 -7.79
C ASN A 72 1.94 12.10 -9.00
N ASN A 73 1.52 12.59 -10.17
CA ASN A 73 2.22 12.34 -11.43
C ASN A 73 3.65 12.92 -11.45
N SER A 74 3.99 13.83 -10.53
CA SER A 74 5.33 14.41 -10.43
C SER A 74 6.36 13.49 -9.79
N GLN A 75 5.88 12.48 -9.05
CA GLN A 75 6.71 11.50 -8.37
C GLN A 75 6.61 10.10 -8.96
N VAL A 76 5.77 9.88 -9.97
CA VAL A 76 5.60 8.56 -10.59
C VAL A 76 6.85 8.13 -11.36
N ASP A 77 7.25 6.89 -11.12
CA ASP A 77 8.34 6.17 -11.78
C ASP A 77 8.07 4.66 -11.73
N ASP A 78 8.99 3.85 -12.27
CA ASP A 78 8.81 2.40 -12.29
C ASP A 78 8.93 1.72 -10.91
N ASP A 79 9.43 2.42 -9.89
CA ASP A 79 9.44 1.96 -8.51
C ASP A 79 8.08 2.15 -7.82
N SER A 80 7.21 2.98 -8.39
CA SER A 80 5.85 3.22 -7.89
C SER A 80 4.96 1.97 -7.91
N PHE A 81 5.36 0.89 -8.61
CA PHE A 81 4.73 -0.43 -8.51
C PHE A 81 5.03 -1.12 -7.17
N ILE A 82 6.10 -0.75 -6.47
CA ILE A 82 6.60 -1.43 -5.24
C ILE A 82 6.89 -2.92 -5.48
N LEU A 83 7.35 -3.27 -6.68
CA LEU A 83 7.66 -4.67 -7.03
C LEU A 83 9.04 -5.11 -6.57
N GLU A 84 9.98 -4.18 -6.38
CA GLU A 84 11.38 -4.45 -6.07
C GLU A 84 11.72 -4.36 -4.58
N ASP A 85 10.70 -4.17 -3.72
CA ASP A 85 10.85 -4.17 -2.26
C ASP A 85 11.18 -5.59 -1.76
N ARG A 86 12.38 -5.76 -1.20
CA ARG A 86 12.92 -7.09 -0.85
C ARG A 86 12.15 -7.73 0.27
N GLU A 87 11.80 -6.97 1.30
CA GLU A 87 11.02 -7.42 2.44
C GLU A 87 9.63 -7.90 1.99
N PHE A 88 9.00 -7.17 1.07
CA PHE A 88 7.71 -7.55 0.49
C PHE A 88 7.80 -8.80 -0.41
N GLN A 89 8.90 -8.98 -1.16
CA GLN A 89 9.15 -10.21 -1.91
C GLN A 89 9.36 -11.41 -0.97
N ILE A 90 10.16 -11.25 0.08
CA ILE A 90 10.44 -12.30 1.07
C ILE A 90 9.14 -12.75 1.74
N ILE A 91 8.32 -11.81 2.23
CA ILE A 91 7.06 -12.17 2.90
C ILE A 91 6.09 -12.86 1.95
N THR A 92 6.08 -12.47 0.67
CA THR A 92 5.27 -13.13 -0.38
C THR A 92 5.71 -14.58 -0.59
N ILE A 93 7.02 -14.83 -0.72
CA ILE A 93 7.57 -16.19 -0.88
C ILE A 93 7.26 -17.04 0.35
N LEU A 94 7.49 -16.50 1.56
CA LEU A 94 7.17 -17.20 2.81
C LEU A 94 5.68 -17.52 2.94
N SER A 95 4.80 -16.62 2.51
CA SER A 95 3.34 -16.84 2.51
C SER A 95 2.94 -18.02 1.62
N ILE A 96 3.57 -18.14 0.45
CA ILE A 96 3.31 -19.23 -0.49
C ILE A 96 3.86 -20.55 0.07
N ILE A 97 5.07 -20.53 0.63
CA ILE A 97 5.68 -21.71 1.26
C ILE A 97 4.80 -22.21 2.42
N GLU A 98 4.39 -21.32 3.33
CA GLU A 98 3.53 -21.70 4.46
C GLU A 98 2.20 -22.28 3.97
N HIS A 99 1.58 -21.68 2.95
CA HIS A 99 0.31 -22.16 2.42
C HIS A 99 0.37 -23.64 1.96
N PHE A 100 1.47 -24.05 1.32
CA PHE A 100 1.65 -25.44 0.90
C PHE A 100 2.20 -26.37 2.00
N ALA A 101 2.97 -25.84 2.95
CA ALA A 101 3.56 -26.61 4.02
C ALA A 101 2.58 -26.87 5.19
N THR A 102 1.56 -26.04 5.35
CA THR A 102 0.60 -26.13 6.47
C THR A 102 -0.22 -27.42 6.36
N PRO A 103 -0.16 -28.32 7.35
CA PRO A 103 -0.93 -29.56 7.30
C PRO A 103 -2.43 -29.30 7.28
N ASN A 104 -3.18 -30.06 6.47
CA ASN A 104 -4.65 -30.03 6.41
C ASN A 104 -5.34 -30.25 7.78
N ALA A 105 -4.60 -30.78 8.76
CA ALA A 105 -5.05 -30.97 10.14
C ALA A 105 -5.23 -29.65 10.92
N ILE A 106 -4.52 -28.58 10.54
CA ILE A 106 -4.73 -27.22 11.08
C ILE A 106 -5.97 -26.64 10.38
N LYS A 107 -7.15 -27.00 10.87
CA LYS A 107 -8.43 -26.56 10.31
C LYS A 107 -8.74 -25.14 10.77
N VAL A 108 -8.12 -24.14 10.14
CA VAL A 108 -8.59 -22.75 10.27
C VAL A 108 -9.94 -22.61 9.54
N PRO A 109 -11.01 -22.12 10.20
CA PRO A 109 -12.35 -22.06 9.61
C PRO A 109 -12.41 -21.20 8.34
N LEU A 110 -13.29 -21.55 7.41
CA LEU A 110 -13.53 -20.75 6.19
C LEU A 110 -14.01 -19.32 6.48
N LEU A 111 -14.62 -19.08 7.64
CA LEU A 111 -14.99 -17.73 8.08
C LEU A 111 -13.76 -16.80 8.16
N VAL A 112 -12.59 -17.33 8.52
CA VAL A 112 -11.35 -16.56 8.60
C VAL A 112 -10.94 -16.03 7.23
N SER A 113 -11.05 -16.85 6.17
CA SER A 113 -10.78 -16.38 4.81
C SER A 113 -11.77 -15.29 4.36
N ARG A 114 -13.03 -15.36 4.78
CA ARG A 114 -14.04 -14.33 4.48
C ARG A 114 -13.70 -12.99 5.13
N ILE A 115 -13.27 -13.02 6.38
CA ILE A 115 -12.73 -11.84 7.07
C ILE A 115 -11.49 -11.33 6.32
N GLY A 116 -10.63 -12.23 5.85
CA GLY A 116 -9.47 -11.91 5.01
C GLY A 116 -9.85 -11.07 3.78
N TYR A 117 -10.80 -11.53 2.97
CA TYR A 117 -11.27 -10.79 1.79
C TYR A 117 -11.82 -9.41 2.13
N PHE A 118 -12.60 -9.30 3.22
CA PHE A 118 -13.12 -8.02 3.68
C PHE A 118 -11.98 -7.06 4.07
N LEU A 119 -10.97 -7.55 4.80
CA LEU A 119 -9.83 -6.73 5.21
C LEU A 119 -8.95 -6.33 4.02
N ILE A 120 -8.76 -7.19 3.02
CA ILE A 120 -8.06 -6.83 1.77
C ILE A 120 -8.76 -5.64 1.11
N ALA A 121 -10.08 -5.71 0.92
CA ALA A 121 -10.85 -4.63 0.32
C ALA A 121 -10.79 -3.34 1.16
N LEU A 122 -10.99 -3.45 2.48
CA LEU A 122 -10.92 -2.30 3.40
C LEU A 122 -9.55 -1.63 3.37
N GLY A 123 -8.48 -2.43 3.45
CA GLY A 123 -7.10 -1.95 3.43
C GLY A 123 -6.73 -1.29 2.11
N GLN A 124 -7.11 -1.89 0.98
CA GLN A 124 -6.90 -1.33 -0.34
C GLN A 124 -7.63 0.01 -0.51
N VAL A 125 -8.91 0.08 -0.13
CA VAL A 125 -9.69 1.31 -0.21
C VAL A 125 -9.08 2.39 0.69
N ALA A 126 -8.71 2.07 1.92
CA ALA A 126 -8.06 3.03 2.82
C ALA A 126 -6.75 3.57 2.24
N ARG A 127 -5.94 2.70 1.62
CA ARG A 127 -4.67 3.09 0.99
C ARG A 127 -4.86 3.97 -0.24
N THR A 128 -5.75 3.58 -1.16
CA THR A 128 -6.07 4.40 -2.35
C THR A 128 -6.71 5.74 -1.95
N LEU A 129 -7.59 5.77 -0.95
CA LEU A 129 -8.17 7.03 -0.43
C LEU A 129 -7.11 7.91 0.23
N ALA A 130 -6.10 7.34 0.89
CA ALA A 130 -4.98 8.11 1.43
C ALA A 130 -4.20 8.80 0.30
N MET A 131 -3.84 8.06 -0.75
CA MET A 131 -3.15 8.62 -1.92
C MET A 131 -3.99 9.68 -2.63
N TYR A 132 -5.28 9.40 -2.85
CA TYR A 132 -6.23 10.36 -3.40
C TYR A 132 -6.40 11.62 -2.54
N THR A 133 -6.41 11.49 -1.21
CA THR A 133 -6.62 12.67 -0.35
C THR A 133 -5.34 13.50 -0.22
N ALA A 134 -4.18 12.86 -0.21
CA ALA A 134 -2.88 13.53 -0.04
C ALA A 134 -2.28 14.06 -1.35
N GLN A 135 -2.62 13.48 -2.51
CA GLN A 135 -2.16 13.91 -3.83
C GLN A 135 -0.61 14.09 -3.85
N GLU A 136 -0.11 15.23 -4.32
CA GLU A 136 1.32 15.61 -4.34
C GLU A 136 2.00 15.62 -2.96
N SER A 137 1.24 15.63 -1.85
CA SER A 137 1.79 15.49 -0.50
C SER A 137 1.97 14.03 -0.06
N PHE A 138 1.53 13.05 -0.86
CA PHE A 138 1.83 11.64 -0.64
C PHE A 138 3.20 11.29 -1.23
N ASN A 139 4.01 10.47 -0.54
CA ASN A 139 5.23 9.93 -1.15
C ASN A 139 5.58 8.57 -0.54
N HIS A 140 6.06 7.63 -1.36
CA HIS A 140 6.58 6.34 -0.90
C HIS A 140 7.87 6.47 -0.08
N TYR A 141 8.56 7.60 -0.20
CA TYR A 141 9.76 7.95 0.55
C TYR A 141 9.51 9.14 1.50
N ILE A 142 10.04 9.04 2.72
CA ILE A 142 9.93 10.12 3.71
C ILE A 142 10.70 11.33 3.21
N GLN A 143 10.00 12.44 3.03
CA GLN A 143 10.60 13.70 2.62
C GLN A 143 11.38 14.31 3.79
N LYS A 144 12.66 14.62 3.57
CA LYS A 144 13.55 15.23 4.58
C LYS A 144 13.74 16.74 4.39
N SER A 145 13.30 17.28 3.26
CA SER A 145 13.33 18.71 2.96
C SER A 145 11.93 19.18 2.57
N GLY A 146 11.53 20.34 3.08
CA GLY A 146 10.28 20.97 2.66
C GLY A 146 10.37 21.31 1.18
N LYS A 147 9.57 20.64 0.34
CA LYS A 147 9.26 21.14 -0.99
C LYS A 147 8.20 22.22 -0.84
N ASP A 148 8.25 23.26 -1.69
CA ASP A 148 7.23 24.32 -1.74
C ASP A 148 5.80 23.79 -2.01
N THR A 149 5.68 22.52 -2.43
CA THR A 149 4.41 21.84 -2.71
C THR A 149 3.86 21.02 -1.53
N HIS A 150 4.60 20.87 -0.43
CA HIS A 150 4.18 20.02 0.68
C HIS A 150 3.18 20.77 1.58
N ILE A 151 1.91 20.36 1.53
CA ILE A 151 0.83 20.97 2.33
C ILE A 151 0.35 19.99 3.40
N LEU A 152 0.03 20.52 4.58
CA LEU A 152 -0.51 19.69 5.65
C LEU A 152 -1.95 19.27 5.34
N ILE A 153 -2.16 17.97 5.10
CA ILE A 153 -3.48 17.41 4.79
C ILE A 153 -4.14 16.87 6.06
N THR A 154 -5.28 17.47 6.43
CA THR A 154 -6.09 17.07 7.61
C THR A 154 -7.56 16.79 7.27
N LYS A 155 -7.89 16.70 5.98
CA LYS A 155 -9.26 16.48 5.46
C LYS A 155 -9.43 15.04 4.95
N GLY A 156 -10.66 14.65 4.59
CA GLY A 156 -10.94 13.31 4.08
C GLY A 156 -10.58 12.22 5.09
N ILE A 157 -9.92 11.15 4.64
CA ILE A 157 -9.50 10.05 5.52
C ILE A 157 -8.48 10.50 6.58
N TYR A 158 -7.67 11.53 6.29
CA TYR A 158 -6.71 12.12 7.23
C TYR A 158 -7.40 12.81 8.42
N LYS A 159 -8.69 13.14 8.34
CA LYS A 159 -9.44 13.64 9.51
C LYS A 159 -9.46 12.61 10.65
N TYR A 160 -9.51 11.32 10.30
CA TYR A 160 -9.75 10.21 11.25
C TYR A 160 -8.47 9.46 11.62
N ILE A 161 -7.51 9.35 10.68
CA ILE A 161 -6.27 8.60 10.86
C ILE A 161 -5.11 9.45 10.32
N ARG A 162 -4.04 9.65 11.10
CA ARG A 162 -2.89 10.48 10.66
C ARG A 162 -2.06 9.85 9.54
N HIS A 163 -1.97 8.52 9.55
CA HIS A 163 -1.18 7.73 8.60
C HIS A 163 -2.05 6.66 7.90
N PRO A 164 -3.07 7.08 7.13
CA PRO A 164 -4.09 6.18 6.59
C PRO A 164 -3.53 5.20 5.54
N SER A 165 -2.46 5.58 4.81
CA SER A 165 -1.80 4.67 3.85
C SER A 165 -1.06 3.51 4.54
N TYR A 166 -0.41 3.78 5.68
CA TYR A 166 0.25 2.75 6.49
C TYR A 166 -0.78 1.83 7.15
N PHE A 167 -1.84 2.42 7.71
CA PHE A 167 -2.97 1.65 8.22
C PHE A 167 -3.59 0.76 7.14
N GLY A 168 -3.88 1.32 5.96
CA GLY A 168 -4.44 0.57 4.84
C GLY A 168 -3.56 -0.61 4.42
N PHE A 169 -2.25 -0.41 4.31
CA PHE A 169 -1.30 -1.48 4.00
C PHE A 169 -1.26 -2.57 5.09
N PHE A 170 -1.26 -2.17 6.36
CA PHE A 170 -1.26 -3.12 7.48
C PHE A 170 -2.51 -4.00 7.49
N ILE A 171 -3.69 -3.40 7.29
CA ILE A 171 -4.98 -4.11 7.20
C ILE A 171 -5.03 -4.99 5.95
N TRP A 172 -4.51 -4.52 4.81
CA TRP A 172 -4.42 -5.29 3.58
C TRP A 172 -3.53 -6.52 3.78
N PHE A 173 -2.37 -6.37 4.40
CA PHE A 173 -1.45 -7.48 4.72
C PHE A 173 -2.11 -8.53 5.62
N LEU A 174 -2.79 -8.10 6.69
CA LEU A 174 -3.58 -8.99 7.55
C LEU A 174 -4.58 -9.80 6.73
N GLY A 175 -5.33 -9.14 5.86
CA GLY A 175 -6.32 -9.77 5.02
C GLY A 175 -5.72 -10.82 4.07
N MET A 176 -4.56 -10.53 3.46
CA MET A 176 -3.84 -11.46 2.59
C MET A 176 -3.45 -12.76 3.31
N GLN A 177 -2.95 -12.66 4.54
CA GLN A 177 -2.57 -13.85 5.33
C GLN A 177 -3.79 -14.63 5.85
N LEU A 178 -4.84 -13.94 6.30
CA LEU A 178 -6.08 -14.58 6.75
C LEU A 178 -6.81 -15.29 5.60
N MET A 179 -6.74 -14.73 4.38
CA MET A 179 -7.29 -15.36 3.18
C MET A 179 -6.65 -16.73 2.93
N LEU A 180 -5.31 -16.79 2.98
CA LEU A 180 -4.54 -18.05 2.86
C LEU A 180 -4.64 -18.94 4.09
N ARG A 181 -5.13 -18.39 5.21
CA ARG A 181 -5.18 -19.01 6.54
C ARG A 181 -3.80 -19.35 7.08
N ASN A 182 -2.81 -18.55 6.71
CA ASN A 182 -1.46 -18.60 7.25
C ASN A 182 -1.48 -18.09 8.69
N VAL A 183 -0.81 -18.79 9.60
CA VAL A 183 -0.74 -18.47 11.03
C VAL A 183 0.64 -17.90 11.37
N ILE A 184 1.70 -18.53 10.89
CA ILE A 184 3.08 -18.16 11.24
C ILE A 184 3.41 -16.81 10.60
N VAL A 185 3.25 -16.69 9.29
CA VAL A 185 3.53 -15.45 8.54
C VAL A 185 2.57 -14.34 8.98
N LEU A 186 1.33 -14.65 9.35
CA LEU A 186 0.42 -13.68 9.95
C LEU A 186 1.02 -13.06 11.22
N PHE A 187 1.34 -13.86 12.23
CA PHE A 187 1.82 -13.32 13.51
C PHE A 187 3.21 -12.69 13.41
N VAL A 188 4.17 -13.39 12.79
CA VAL A 188 5.55 -12.89 12.65
C VAL A 188 5.58 -11.67 11.74
N GLY A 189 4.90 -11.74 10.59
CA GLY A 189 4.81 -10.64 9.65
C GLY A 189 4.13 -9.41 10.24
N CYS A 190 3.06 -9.58 11.02
CA CYS A 190 2.41 -8.46 11.72
C CYS A 190 3.34 -7.76 12.72
N VAL A 191 4.12 -8.52 13.49
CA VAL A 191 5.07 -7.91 14.44
C VAL A 191 6.16 -7.13 13.71
N ILE A 192 6.71 -7.70 12.64
CA ILE A 192 7.74 -7.04 11.81
C ILE A 192 7.17 -5.78 11.16
N LEU A 193 6.01 -5.88 10.51
CA LEU A 193 5.37 -4.77 9.82
C LEU A 193 4.92 -3.66 10.78
N TRP A 194 4.43 -4.03 11.96
CA TRP A 194 4.09 -3.06 13.00
C TRP A 194 5.33 -2.30 13.49
N ARG A 195 6.45 -2.99 13.74
CA ARG A 195 7.72 -2.33 14.13
C ARG A 195 8.20 -1.38 13.03
N PHE A 196 8.17 -1.84 11.77
CA PHE A 196 8.53 -1.01 10.62
C PHE A 196 7.70 0.28 10.57
N PHE A 197 6.37 0.19 10.62
CA PHE A 197 5.53 1.38 10.58
C PHE A 197 5.65 2.25 11.83
N ARG A 198 5.84 1.67 13.03
CA ARG A 198 6.07 2.42 14.25
C ARG A 198 7.31 3.31 14.13
N ASP A 199 8.42 2.74 13.68
CA ASP A 199 9.68 3.47 13.58
C ASP A 199 9.62 4.49 12.43
N ARG A 200 8.97 4.12 11.31
CA ARG A 200 8.72 5.01 10.18
C ARG A 200 7.85 6.21 10.55
N VAL A 201 6.73 5.99 11.23
CA VAL A 201 5.82 7.04 11.72
C VAL A 201 6.56 7.99 12.64
N ARG A 202 7.31 7.49 13.62
CA ARG A 202 8.07 8.36 14.54
C ARG A 202 9.07 9.24 13.82
N TYR A 203 9.78 8.68 12.84
CA TYR A 203 10.74 9.43 12.04
C TYR A 203 10.04 10.47 11.17
N GLU A 204 8.95 10.12 10.49
CA GLU A 204 8.18 11.03 9.64
C GLU A 204 7.50 12.15 10.44
N GLU A 205 6.91 11.86 11.60
CA GLU A 205 6.27 12.88 12.44
C GLU A 205 7.27 13.93 12.95
N LYS A 206 8.56 13.57 13.11
CA LYS A 206 9.61 14.55 13.44
C LYS A 206 9.74 15.60 12.34
N TYR A 207 9.84 15.17 11.07
CA TYR A 207 9.90 16.09 9.94
C TYR A 207 8.60 16.85 9.73
N LEU A 208 7.44 16.24 9.98
CA LEU A 208 6.16 16.95 9.89
C LEU A 208 6.04 18.07 10.94
N VAL A 209 6.61 17.90 12.13
CA VAL A 209 6.74 18.98 13.11
C VAL A 209 7.71 20.05 12.61
N GLU A 210 8.85 19.68 12.04
CA GLU A 210 9.82 20.63 11.47
C GLU A 210 9.21 21.44 10.31
N PHE A 211 8.37 20.83 9.46
CA PHE A 211 7.76 21.49 8.30
C PHE A 211 6.56 22.37 8.66
N PHE A 212 5.72 21.95 9.61
CA PHE A 212 4.41 22.56 9.84
C PHE A 212 4.20 23.10 11.27
N GLY A 213 5.16 22.88 12.17
CA GLY A 213 5.17 23.39 13.54
C GLY A 213 3.88 23.10 14.30
N ASP A 214 3.32 24.15 14.90
CA ASP A 214 2.12 24.09 15.74
C ASP A 214 0.88 23.54 15.02
N ASN A 215 0.79 23.71 13.70
CA ASN A 215 -0.34 23.19 12.93
C ASN A 215 -0.35 21.67 12.97
N TYR A 216 0.81 21.03 12.82
CA TYR A 216 0.92 19.59 12.94
C TYR A 216 0.72 19.11 14.37
N ILE A 217 1.25 19.83 15.36
CA ILE A 217 1.06 19.48 16.78
C ILE A 217 -0.43 19.49 17.15
N LYS A 218 -1.18 20.53 16.74
CA LYS A 218 -2.63 20.62 16.96
C LYS A 218 -3.39 19.49 16.27
N TYR A 219 -3.00 19.13 15.04
CA TYR A 219 -3.58 18.00 14.32
C TYR A 219 -3.27 16.66 15.01
N ARG A 220 -2.02 16.46 15.42
CA ARG A 220 -1.55 15.26 16.11
C ARG A 220 -2.31 14.98 17.40
N ASN A 221 -2.65 16.03 18.15
CA ASN A 221 -3.42 15.92 19.39
C ASN A 221 -4.90 15.54 19.17
N LYS A 222 -5.45 15.80 17.98
CA LYS A 222 -6.87 15.54 17.66
C LYS A 222 -7.12 14.22 16.94
N THR A 223 -6.15 13.75 16.17
CA THR A 223 -6.31 12.59 15.27
C THR A 223 -5.32 11.50 15.64
N ARG A 224 -5.72 10.21 15.68
CA ARG A 224 -4.86 9.08 16.09
C ARG A 224 -4.20 8.38 14.89
N THR A 225 -3.22 7.51 15.16
CA THR A 225 -2.60 6.63 14.14
C THR A 225 -3.36 5.32 13.91
N TRP A 226 -4.15 4.86 14.90
CA TRP A 226 -4.91 3.58 14.88
C TRP A 226 -4.07 2.29 14.77
N MET A 227 -2.74 2.39 14.75
CA MET A 227 -1.82 1.24 14.70
C MET A 227 -1.16 0.92 16.05
N PHE A 228 -1.69 1.44 17.17
CA PHE A 228 -1.08 1.34 18.51
C PHE A 228 0.39 1.82 18.54
N ILE A 229 0.67 2.94 17.86
CA ILE A 229 1.99 3.60 17.75
C ILE A 229 2.04 4.82 18.67
#